data_AF-A0A5D0IZU6-F1
#
_entry.id   AF-A0A5D0IZU6-F1
#
_cell.length_a   1.000
_cell.length_b   1.000
_cell.length_c   1.000
_cell.angle_alpha   90.00
_cell.angle_beta   90.00
_cell.angle_gamma   90.00
#
_symmetry.space_group_name_H-M   'P 1'
#
loop_
_entity.id
_entity.type
_entity.pdbx_description
1 polymer ?
#
loop_
_entity_poly.entity_id
_entity_poly.type
_entity_poly.pdbx_seq_one_letter_code
_entity_poly.pdbx_strand_id
1 'polypeptide(L)' 'MDVSVGPGRGSAAGSVAAYCLWITNIDPMKYDLLFERFLNPDRISMPDIDIDFDDEGRSRVMDYVIEKYGAN' A
#
# COMPACT_ATOMS: atom_id res chain seq x y z
N MET A 1 -11.84 2.74 -11.90
CA MET A 1 -10.82 2.02 -12.69
C MET A 1 -11.05 0.55 -12.43
N ASP A 2 -11.19 -0.23 -13.50
CA ASP A 2 -11.34 -1.69 -13.40
C ASP A 2 -9.94 -2.29 -13.41
N VAL A 3 -9.28 -2.28 -12.24
CA VAL A 3 -7.88 -2.68 -12.04
C VAL A 3 -7.85 -3.57 -10.81
N SER A 4 -7.27 -4.76 -10.95
CA SER A 4 -7.09 -5.68 -9.84
C SER A 4 -5.94 -5.22 -8.97
N VAL A 5 -6.18 -5.17 -7.66
CA VAL A 5 -5.18 -4.77 -6.66
C VAL A 5 -4.87 -5.97 -5.78
N GLY A 6 -3.59 -6.24 -5.57
CA GLY A 6 -3.15 -7.28 -4.66
C GLY A 6 -3.58 -7.01 -3.22
N PRO A 7 -3.52 -8.00 -2.32
CA PRO A 7 -3.96 -7.85 -0.94
C PRO A 7 -3.08 -6.92 -0.08
N GLY A 8 -1.96 -6.42 -0.63
CA GLY A 8 -0.95 -5.63 0.06
C GLY A 8 0.37 -6.41 0.17
N ARG A 9 1.49 -5.70 0.04
CA ARG A 9 2.84 -6.27 0.07
C ARG A 9 3.65 -5.69 1.23
N GLY A 10 4.60 -6.49 1.71
CA GLY A 10 5.62 -6.03 2.66
C GLY A 10 5.06 -5.71 4.03
N SER A 11 5.71 -4.77 4.73
CA SER A 11 5.36 -4.43 6.11
C SER A 11 4.08 -3.61 6.24
N ALA A 12 3.63 -2.94 5.17
CA ALA A 12 2.40 -2.12 5.17
C ALA A 12 1.15 -2.89 5.66
N ALA A 13 1.10 -4.20 5.43
CA ALA A 13 0.02 -5.06 5.91
C ALA A 13 -0.12 -5.10 7.45
N GLY A 14 0.91 -4.74 8.21
CA GLY A 14 0.87 -4.63 9.67
C GLY A 14 0.18 -3.39 10.21
N SER A 15 -0.25 -2.46 9.34
CA SER A 15 -0.90 -1.21 9.77
C SER A 15 -2.42 -1.33 9.76
N VAL A 16 -3.02 -1.20 10.95
CA VAL A 16 -4.48 -1.11 11.11
C VAL A 16 -5.04 0.09 10.34
N ALA A 17 -4.33 1.21 10.33
CA ALA A 17 -4.72 2.38 9.56
C ALA A 17 -4.74 2.09 8.05
N ALA A 18 -3.74 1.35 7.54
CA ALA A 18 -3.69 0.96 6.14
C ALA A 18 -4.86 0.02 5.78
N TYR A 19 -5.18 -0.93 6.66
CA TYR A 19 -6.33 -1.83 6.50
C TYR A 19 -7.66 -1.07 6.50
N CYS A 20 -7.88 -0.16 7.46
CA CYS A 20 -9.12 0.62 7.55
C CYS A 20 -9.31 1.60 6.38
N LEU A 21 -8.23 2.05 5.74
CA LEU A 21 -8.27 2.92 4.56
C LEU A 21 -8.27 2.15 3.24
N TRP A 22 -8.36 0.81 3.27
CA TRP A 22 -8.31 -0.06 2.10
C TRP A 22 -7.03 0.08 1.27
N ILE A 23 -5.92 0.43 1.90
CA ILE A 23 -4.59 0.37 1.29
C ILE A 23 -4.10 -1.08 1.27
N THR A 24 -4.46 -1.86 2.30
CA THR A 24 -4.22 -3.30 2.38
C THR A 24 -5.55 -4.03 2.66
N ASN A 25 -5.65 -5.29 2.23
CA ASN A 25 -6.87 -6.09 2.35
C ASN A 25 -6.74 -7.25 3.35
N ILE A 26 -5.68 -7.26 4.17
CA ILE A 26 -5.43 -8.26 5.21
C ILE A 26 -5.64 -7.59 6.58
N ASP A 27 -6.47 -8.21 7.42
CA ASP A 27 -6.69 -7.76 8.80
C ASP A 27 -5.45 -8.03 9.67
N PRO A 28 -4.68 -7.01 10.08
CA PRO A 28 -3.46 -7.21 10.84
C PRO A 28 -3.70 -7.80 12.23
N MET A 29 -4.86 -7.54 12.85
CA MET A 29 -5.17 -8.06 14.18
C MET A 29 -5.49 -9.55 14.13
N LYS A 30 -6.14 -10.00 13.06
CA LYS A 30 -6.44 -11.43 12.85
C LYS A 30 -5.18 -12.29 12.70
N TYR A 31 -4.11 -11.71 12.15
CA TYR A 31 -2.87 -12.42 11.81
C TYR A 31 -1.67 -12.00 12.67
N ASP A 32 -1.89 -11.27 13.77
CA ASP A 32 -0.86 -10.77 14.68
C ASP A 32 0.29 -10.04 13.95
N LEU A 33 -0.04 -9.25 12.93
CA LEU A 33 0.93 -8.47 12.18
C LEU A 33 1.33 -7.21 12.97
N LEU A 34 2.64 -6.99 13.09
CA LEU A 34 3.19 -5.91 13.91
C LEU A 34 3.29 -4.59 13.14
N PHE A 35 2.72 -3.52 13.71
CA PHE A 35 2.79 -2.18 13.15
C PHE A 35 4.22 -1.61 13.16
N GLU A 36 4.99 -1.88 14.21
CA GLU A 36 6.35 -1.36 14.41
C GLU A 36 7.34 -1.91 13.38
N ARG A 37 6.98 -3.03 12.73
CA ARG A 37 7.74 -3.55 11.57
C ARG A 37 7.54 -2.69 10.32
N PHE A 38 6.40 -2.00 10.21
CA PHE A 38 6.12 -1.04 9.16
C PHE A 38 6.73 0.32 9.46
N LEU A 39 6.39 0.87 10.62
CA LEU A 39 6.86 2.20 11.03
C LEU A 39 7.31 2.15 12.48
N ASN A 40 8.62 2.16 12.67
CA ASN A 40 9.23 2.04 13.99
C ASN A 40 9.28 3.41 14.69
N PRO A 41 8.71 3.57 15.90
CA PRO A 41 8.72 4.84 16.63
C PRO A 41 10.13 5.33 17.02
N ASP A 42 11.09 4.42 17.19
CA ASP A 42 12.47 4.76 17.57
C ASP A 42 13.35 5.12 16.36
N ARG A 43 12.83 4.94 15.13
CA ARG A 43 13.54 5.22 13.88
C ARG A 43 12.69 6.08 12.97
N ILE A 44 12.97 7.39 12.96
CA ILE A 44 12.36 8.33 12.02
C ILE A 44 12.87 8.01 10.61
N SER A 45 12.06 7.32 9.83
CA SER A 45 12.28 7.06 8.41
C SER A 45 10.96 7.13 7.68
N MET A 46 10.98 7.62 6.44
CA MET A 46 9.80 7.57 5.57
C MET A 46 9.41 6.10 5.35
N PRO A 47 8.14 5.71 5.62
CA PRO A 47 7.68 4.37 5.31
C PRO A 47 7.59 4.17 3.80
N ASP A 48 7.70 2.92 3.37
CA ASP A 48 7.55 2.53 1.98
C ASP A 48 6.31 1.62 1.83
N ILE A 49 5.48 1.89 0.82
CA ILE A 49 4.25 1.16 0.55
C ILE A 49 4.26 0.71 -0.91
N ASP A 50 4.51 -0.57 -1.12
CA ASP A 50 4.37 -1.22 -2.42
C ASP A 50 2.93 -1.72 -2.61
N ILE A 51 2.32 -1.36 -3.74
CA ILE A 51 1.00 -1.88 -4.15
C ILE A 51 1.16 -2.67 -5.44
N ASP A 52 0.69 -3.92 -5.42
CA ASP A 52 0.67 -4.79 -6.59
C ASP A 52 -0.59 -4.51 -7.42
N PHE A 53 -0.40 -4.30 -8.72
CA PHE A 53 -1.47 -4.15 -9.72
C PHE A 53 -1.30 -5.22 -10.79
N ASP A 54 -2.39 -5.64 -11.43
CA ASP A 54 -2.28 -6.44 -12.65
C ASP A 54 -1.56 -5.66 -13.76
N ASP A 55 -0.92 -6.37 -14.69
CA ASP A 55 -0.01 -5.77 -15.69
C ASP A 55 -0.71 -4.70 -16.56
N GLU A 56 -1.96 -4.92 -16.96
CA GLU A 56 -2.75 -3.98 -17.77
C GLU A 56 -3.20 -2.78 -16.93
N GLY A 57 -3.66 -3.04 -15.71
CA GLY A 57 -4.11 -2.03 -14.78
C GLY A 57 -2.98 -1.13 -14.26
N ARG A 58 -1.77 -1.65 -14.13
CA ARG A 58 -0.58 -0.89 -13.69
C ARG A 58 -0.32 0.32 -14.57
N SER A 59 -0.39 0.15 -15.90
CA SER A 59 -0.20 1.25 -16.85
C SER A 59 -1.25 2.35 -16.66
N ARG A 60 -2.52 1.96 -16.48
CA ARG A 60 -3.63 2.91 -16.24
C ARG A 60 -3.49 3.67 -14.92
N VAL A 61 -2.99 3.01 -13.89
CA VAL A 61 -2.69 3.65 -12.59
C VAL A 61 -1.53 4.64 -12.75
N MET A 62 -0.51 4.29 -13.54
CA MET A 62 0.59 5.21 -13.85
C MET A 62 0.11 6.45 -14.62
N ASP A 63 -0.76 6.27 -15.62
CA ASP A 63 -1.38 7.38 -16.35
C ASP A 63 -2.19 8.30 -15.41
N TYR A 64 -2.96 7.71 -14.49
CA TYR A 64 -3.69 8.48 -13.47
C TYR A 64 -2.77 9.32 -12.58
N VAL A 65 -1.66 8.75 -12.14
CA VAL A 65 -0.68 9.45 -11.31
C VAL A 65 -0.08 10.62 -12.09
N ILE A 66 0.27 10.41 -13.37
CA ILE A 66 0.80 11.45 -14.25
C ILE A 66 -0.24 12.55 -14.49
N GLU A 67 -1.49 12.22 -14.77
CA GLU A 67 -2.56 13.20 -14.97
C GLU A 67 -2.79 14.03 -13.70
N LYS A 68 -2.76 13.37 -12.53
CA LYS A 68 -3.06 14.01 -11.25
C LYS A 68 -1.94 14.89 -10.71
N TYR A 69 -0.69 14.48 -10.87
CA TYR A 69 0.46 15.13 -10.24
C TYR A 69 1.46 15.74 -11.25
N GLY A 70 1.26 15.51 -12.54
CA GLY A 70 2.14 15.95 -13.63
C GLY A 70 3.17 14.88 -14.02
N ALA A 71 3.56 14.90 -15.30
CA ALA A 71 4.82 14.29 -15.73
C ALA A 71 5.95 15.26 -15.37
N ASN A 72 6.89 14.83 -14.54
CA ASN A 72 8.10 15.61 -14.24
C ASN A 72 8.97 15.79 -15.49
#